data_AF-A0A6B8J028-F1
#
_entry.id   AF-A0A6B8J028-F1
#
_cell.length_a   1.000
_cell.length_b   1.000
_cell.length_c   1.000
_cell.angle_alpha   90.00
_cell.angle_beta   90.00
_cell.angle_gamma   90.00
#
_symmetry.space_group_name_H-M   'P 1'
#
loop_
_entity.id
_entity.type
_entity.pdbx_description
1 polymer ?
#
loop_
_entity_poly.entity_id
_entity_poly.type
_entity_poly.pdbx_seq_one_letter_code
_entity_poly.pdbx_strand_id
1 'polypeptide(L)'
;MPIDRTSLPTPLIAVMRAELSRRGERARAGNSGAPASAPPPSSPRSLRAEVAGLVRGVDTQDPVAMRAARRRVIRAVLLAELGSELREYSQWQPMLDTLVDSLEANEDHREAFQALIRSVT
;
A
#
# COMPACT_ATOMS: atom_id res chain seq x y z
N MET A 1 2.82 -22.06 -22.13
CA MET A 1 1.88 -20.91 -22.15
C MET A 1 2.33 -19.90 -21.10
N PRO A 2 2.72 -18.68 -21.47
CA PRO A 2 3.00 -17.66 -20.47
C PRO A 2 1.66 -17.20 -19.88
N ILE A 3 1.58 -17.27 -18.55
CA ILE A 3 0.39 -16.88 -17.79
C ILE A 3 0.31 -15.36 -17.86
N ASP A 4 -0.78 -14.89 -18.45
CA ASP A 4 -1.13 -13.48 -18.58
C ASP A 4 -1.15 -12.82 -17.17
N ARG A 5 -0.15 -12.00 -16.87
CA ARG A 5 0.03 -11.36 -15.54
C ARG A 5 -0.79 -10.08 -15.39
N THR A 6 -1.76 -9.85 -16.27
CA THR A 6 -2.33 -8.52 -16.53
C THR A 6 -3.83 -8.37 -16.30
N SER A 7 -4.53 -9.36 -15.73
CA SER A 7 -5.97 -9.21 -15.42
C SER A 7 -6.26 -8.92 -13.94
N LEU A 8 -6.15 -7.62 -13.59
CA LEU A 8 -7.08 -6.78 -12.80
C LEU A 8 -7.50 -7.17 -11.34
N PRO A 9 -7.81 -6.20 -10.43
CA PRO A 9 -7.81 -4.75 -10.57
C PRO A 9 -6.62 -4.13 -9.82
N THR A 10 -5.69 -3.59 -10.60
CA THR A 10 -4.36 -3.17 -10.17
C THR A 10 -4.13 -1.65 -10.22
N PRO A 11 -5.10 -0.71 -10.20
CA PRO A 11 -4.75 0.71 -10.32
C PRO A 11 -4.10 1.23 -9.05
N LEU A 12 -4.68 1.02 -7.86
CA LEU A 12 -4.11 1.56 -6.62
C LEU A 12 -2.79 0.88 -6.24
N ILE A 13 -2.70 -0.45 -6.34
CA ILE A 13 -1.46 -1.17 -6.03
C ILE A 13 -0.37 -0.81 -7.06
N ALA A 14 -0.71 -0.66 -8.35
CA ALA A 14 0.27 -0.20 -9.34
C ALA A 14 0.66 1.27 -9.14
N VAL A 15 -0.27 2.14 -8.73
CA VAL A 15 0.00 3.54 -8.38
C VAL A 15 0.90 3.62 -7.15
N MET A 16 0.61 2.84 -6.10
CA MET A 16 1.43 2.74 -4.90
C MET A 16 2.82 2.19 -5.24
N ARG A 17 2.89 1.15 -6.07
CA ARG A 17 4.16 0.58 -6.55
C ARG A 17 4.94 1.59 -7.40
N ALA A 18 4.28 2.33 -8.31
CA ALA A 18 4.91 3.36 -9.13
C ALA A 18 5.42 4.53 -8.28
N GLU A 19 4.68 4.93 -7.26
CA GLU A 19 5.07 5.98 -6.31
C GLU A 19 6.23 5.52 -5.41
N LEU A 20 6.20 4.27 -4.95
CA LEU A 20 7.30 3.64 -4.21
C LEU A 20 8.55 3.46 -5.07
N SER A 21 8.43 3.07 -6.35
CA SER A 21 9.55 3.00 -7.28
C SER A 21 10.16 4.38 -7.53
N ARG A 22 9.34 5.41 -7.78
CA ARG A 22 9.83 6.79 -7.95
C ARG A 22 10.53 7.34 -6.72
N ARG A 23 10.06 7.00 -5.51
CA ARG A 23 10.71 7.40 -4.25
C ARG A 23 11.94 6.54 -3.94
N GLY A 24 11.91 5.26 -4.28
CA GLY A 24 13.01 4.30 -4.14
C GLY A 24 14.18 4.60 -5.07
N GLU A 25 13.95 5.11 -6.28
CA GLU A 25 15.01 5.59 -7.17
C GLU A 25 15.71 6.83 -6.61
N ARG A 26 14.96 7.76 -6.01
CA ARG A 26 15.54 8.92 -5.30
C ARG A 26 16.29 8.52 -4.02
N ALA A 27 15.84 7.48 -3.32
CA ALA A 27 16.52 6.95 -2.13
C ALA A 27 17.77 6.11 -2.48
N ARG A 28 17.74 5.34 -3.57
CA ARG A 28 18.88 4.54 -4.06
C ARG A 28 20.02 5.39 -4.62
N ALA A 29 19.74 6.59 -5.12
CA ALA A 29 20.78 7.53 -5.52
C ALA A 29 21.63 8.06 -4.34
N GLY A 30 21.19 7.83 -3.08
CA GLY A 30 21.86 8.38 -1.89
C GLY A 30 22.36 7.37 -0.85
N ASN A 31 22.04 6.08 -0.93
CA ASN A 31 22.38 5.16 0.16
C ASN A 31 22.79 3.75 -0.34
N SER A 32 24.10 3.57 -0.52
CA SER A 32 24.75 2.27 -0.65
C SER A 32 24.80 1.59 0.72
N GLY A 33 23.73 0.89 1.09
CA GLY A 33 23.67 0.08 2.31
C GLY A 33 22.65 -1.03 2.12
N ALA A 34 23.12 -2.23 1.79
CA ALA A 34 22.28 -3.41 1.70
C ALA A 34 21.87 -3.88 3.11
N PRO A 35 20.64 -4.38 3.29
CA PRO A 35 20.38 -5.43 4.26
C PRO A 35 20.01 -6.74 3.57
N ALA A 36 20.47 -7.81 4.22
CA ALA A 36 20.31 -9.20 3.83
C ALA A 36 18.85 -9.66 3.97
N SER A 37 18.49 -10.64 3.13
CA SER A 37 17.34 -11.54 3.27
C SER A 37 15.97 -10.88 3.45
N ALA A 38 15.43 -10.34 2.35
CA ALA A 38 14.00 -10.03 2.27
C ALA A 38 13.18 -11.32 2.50
N PRO A 39 12.19 -11.33 3.42
CA PRO A 39 11.25 -12.44 3.53
C PRO A 39 10.54 -12.64 2.18
N PRO A 40 10.10 -13.87 1.85
CA PRO A 40 9.42 -14.11 0.59
C PRO A 40 8.23 -13.15 0.47
N PRO A 41 8.04 -12.49 -0.68
CA PRO A 41 6.93 -11.56 -0.86
C PRO A 41 5.64 -12.29 -0.53
N SER A 42 4.83 -11.69 0.34
CA SER A 42 3.53 -12.25 0.69
C SER A 42 2.77 -12.53 -0.61
N SER A 43 2.29 -13.77 -0.78
CA SER A 43 1.59 -14.14 -2.00
C SER A 43 0.43 -13.15 -2.24
N PRO A 44 0.20 -12.70 -3.47
CA PRO A 44 -0.79 -11.65 -3.77
C PRO A 44 -2.21 -12.01 -3.29
N ARG A 45 -2.51 -13.31 -3.21
CA ARG A 45 -3.77 -13.84 -2.67
C ARG A 45 -3.91 -13.63 -1.15
N SER A 46 -2.81 -13.71 -0.40
CA SER A 46 -2.78 -13.48 1.05
C SER A 46 -2.93 -11.99 1.37
N LEU A 47 -2.26 -11.11 0.61
CA LEU A 47 -2.40 -9.66 0.78
C LEU A 47 -3.83 -9.19 0.52
N ARG A 48 -4.51 -9.77 -0.48
CA ARG A 48 -5.92 -9.46 -0.76
C ARG A 48 -6.83 -9.82 0.42
N ALA A 49 -6.65 -11.00 1.01
CA ALA A 49 -7.44 -11.44 2.16
C ALA A 49 -7.18 -10.56 3.40
N GLU A 50 -5.92 -10.17 3.62
CA GLU A 50 -5.54 -9.24 4.68
C GLU A 50 -6.19 -7.86 4.49
N VAL A 51 -6.08 -7.28 3.28
CA VAL A 51 -6.71 -6.00 2.94
C VAL A 51 -8.23 -6.07 3.11
N ALA A 52 -8.87 -7.15 2.66
CA ALA A 52 -10.31 -7.36 2.86
C ALA A 52 -10.68 -7.39 4.36
N GLY A 53 -9.86 -8.03 5.20
CA GLY A 53 -10.04 -8.02 6.65
C GLY A 53 -9.90 -6.62 7.26
N LEU A 54 -8.95 -5.81 6.77
CA LEU A 54 -8.69 -4.46 7.27
C LEU A 54 -9.77 -3.44 6.92
N VAL A 55 -10.53 -3.67 5.85
CA VAL A 55 -11.60 -2.75 5.40
C VAL A 55 -13.01 -3.28 5.70
N ARG A 56 -13.14 -4.50 6.22
CA ARG A 56 -14.42 -5.07 6.61
C ARG A 56 -15.07 -4.24 7.71
N GLY A 57 -16.32 -3.84 7.50
CA GLY A 57 -17.09 -3.07 8.47
C GLY A 57 -16.68 -1.60 8.59
N VAL A 58 -15.84 -1.09 7.67
CA VAL A 58 -15.55 0.34 7.58
C VAL A 58 -16.79 1.05 7.06
N ASP A 59 -17.27 2.04 7.82
CA ASP A 59 -18.30 2.94 7.34
C ASP A 59 -17.73 3.86 6.24
N THR A 60 -18.19 3.65 5.01
CA THR A 60 -17.73 4.43 3.85
C THR A 60 -18.24 5.87 3.83
N GLN A 61 -19.26 6.19 4.63
CA GLN A 61 -19.82 7.54 4.75
C GLN A 61 -19.11 8.36 5.84
N ASP A 62 -18.37 7.70 6.74
CA ASP A 62 -17.56 8.38 7.75
C ASP A 62 -16.15 8.71 7.19
N PRO A 63 -15.81 10.00 6.98
CA PRO A 63 -14.51 10.39 6.48
C PRO A 63 -13.35 9.99 7.43
N VAL A 64 -13.60 9.93 8.74
CA VAL A 64 -12.59 9.56 9.74
C VAL A 64 -12.31 8.05 9.67
N ALA A 65 -13.35 7.22 9.62
CA ALA A 65 -13.22 5.78 9.42
C ALA A 65 -12.49 5.46 8.10
N MET A 66 -12.83 6.17 7.02
CA MET A 66 -12.19 6.02 5.72
C MET A 66 -10.70 6.36 5.77
N ARG A 67 -10.31 7.47 6.41
CA ARG A 67 -8.89 7.83 6.61
C ARG A 67 -8.13 6.77 7.40
N ALA A 68 -8.73 6.28 8.48
CA ALA A 68 -8.13 5.23 9.30
C ALA A 68 -7.96 3.90 8.52
N ALA A 69 -8.97 3.51 7.73
CA ALA A 69 -8.89 2.34 6.86
C ALA A 69 -7.77 2.47 5.81
N ARG A 70 -7.68 3.64 5.18
CA ARG A 70 -6.65 3.98 4.19
C ARG A 70 -5.25 3.82 4.77
N ARG A 71 -5.00 4.39 5.96
CA ARG A 71 -3.74 4.23 6.69
C ARG A 71 -3.39 2.78 6.99
N ARG A 72 -4.36 1.96 7.43
CA ARG A 72 -4.16 0.53 7.74
C ARG A 72 -3.78 -0.25 6.49
N VAL A 73 -4.49 -0.04 5.38
CA VAL A 73 -4.22 -0.71 4.10
C VAL A 73 -2.84 -0.32 3.57
N ILE A 74 -2.51 0.97 3.54
CA ILE A 74 -1.19 1.44 3.08
C ILE A 74 -0.08 0.81 3.92
N ARG A 75 -0.24 0.79 5.25
CA ARG A 75 0.71 0.14 6.15
C ARG A 75 0.87 -1.35 5.82
N ALA A 76 -0.22 -2.10 5.67
CA ALA A 76 -0.14 -3.53 5.38
C ALA A 76 0.58 -3.80 4.05
N VAL A 77 0.24 -3.05 2.99
CA VAL A 77 0.89 -3.15 1.68
C VAL A 77 2.38 -2.84 1.79
N LEU A 78 2.77 -1.75 2.46
CA LEU A 78 4.19 -1.39 2.62
C LEU A 78 4.99 -2.48 3.32
N LEU A 79 4.44 -3.07 4.37
CA LEU A 79 5.15 -4.10 5.14
C LEU A 79 5.17 -5.45 4.41
N ALA A 80 4.14 -5.77 3.64
CA ALA A 80 4.11 -6.96 2.80
C ALA A 80 5.11 -6.88 1.65
N GLU A 81 5.33 -5.68 1.10
CA GLU A 81 6.24 -5.47 -0.05
C GLU A 81 7.69 -5.18 0.37
N LEU A 82 7.91 -4.50 1.51
CA LEU A 82 9.23 -4.03 1.95
C LEU A 82 9.73 -4.70 3.24
N GLY A 83 8.91 -5.53 3.89
CA GLY A 83 9.24 -6.22 5.13
C GLY A 83 8.86 -5.45 6.41
N SER A 84 8.86 -6.17 7.53
CA SER A 84 8.48 -5.65 8.85
C SER A 84 9.51 -4.70 9.46
N GLU A 85 10.78 -4.85 9.09
CA GLU A 85 11.90 -4.01 9.55
C GLU A 85 11.72 -2.53 9.20
N LEU A 86 10.87 -2.24 8.21
CA LEU A 86 10.52 -0.87 7.82
C LEU A 86 9.98 -0.04 9.00
N ARG A 87 9.41 -0.69 10.01
CA ARG A 87 8.88 -0.03 11.23
C ARG A 87 9.97 0.45 12.19
N GLU A 88 11.17 -0.08 12.08
CA GLU A 88 12.30 0.23 12.98
C GLU A 88 12.95 1.57 12.62
N TYR A 89 12.71 2.04 11.40
CA TYR A 89 13.17 3.34 10.96
C TYR A 89 12.39 4.48 11.61
N SER A 90 13.11 5.47 12.14
CA SER A 90 12.52 6.67 12.75
C SER A 90 11.62 7.46 11.80
N GLN A 91 11.90 7.42 10.49
CA GLN A 91 11.10 8.06 9.45
C GLN A 91 9.82 7.30 9.04
N TRP A 92 9.56 6.13 9.62
CA TRP A 92 8.40 5.30 9.26
C TRP A 92 7.07 6.05 9.37
N GLN A 93 6.82 6.67 10.52
CA GLN A 93 5.57 7.37 10.80
C GLN A 93 5.38 8.60 9.89
N PRO A 94 6.36 9.53 9.79
CA PRO A 94 6.27 10.66 8.87
C PRO A 94 6.05 10.26 7.41
N MET A 95 6.71 9.19 6.95
CA MET A 95 6.54 8.67 5.59
C MET A 95 5.12 8.13 5.36
N LEU A 96 4.61 7.32 6.30
CA LEU A 96 3.26 6.77 6.21
C LEU A 96 2.21 7.87 6.20
N ASP A 97 2.33 8.86 7.08
CA ASP A 97 1.39 9.96 7.18
C ASP A 97 1.41 10.82 5.90
N THR A 98 2.60 11.11 5.35
CA THR A 98 2.74 11.79 4.05
C THR A 98 2.08 11.02 2.90
N LEU A 99 2.20 9.68 2.88
CA LEU A 99 1.56 8.84 1.86
C LEU A 99 0.03 8.88 1.98
N VAL A 100 -0.50 8.82 3.21
CA VAL A 100 -1.94 8.94 3.46
C VAL A 100 -2.44 10.28 2.94
N ASP A 101 -1.78 11.38 3.34
CA ASP A 101 -2.21 12.73 2.96
C ASP A 101 -2.15 12.94 1.44
N SER A 102 -1.11 12.43 0.78
CA SER A 102 -0.99 12.49 -0.68
C SER A 102 -2.09 11.70 -1.41
N LEU A 103 -2.48 10.54 -0.88
CA LEU A 103 -3.57 9.74 -1.46
C LEU A 103 -4.94 10.32 -1.15
N GLU A 104 -5.08 11.07 -0.05
CA GLU A 104 -6.32 11.77 0.29
C GLU A 104 -6.50 13.08 -0.49
N ALA A 105 -5.42 13.78 -0.82
CA ALA A 105 -5.48 15.02 -1.59
C ALA A 105 -5.94 14.81 -3.04
N ASN A 106 -5.71 13.61 -3.61
CA ASN A 106 -6.04 13.28 -4.99
C ASN A 106 -7.40 12.55 -5.09
N GLU A 107 -8.30 13.07 -5.91
CA GLU A 107 -9.65 12.53 -6.08
C GLU A 107 -9.68 11.13 -6.70
N ASP A 108 -8.91 10.88 -7.77
CA ASP A 108 -8.81 9.57 -8.42
C ASP A 108 -8.35 8.49 -7.43
N HIS A 109 -7.42 8.82 -6.53
CA HIS A 109 -6.94 7.92 -5.50
C HIS A 109 -8.02 7.63 -4.44
N ARG A 110 -8.83 8.62 -4.07
CA ARG A 110 -9.97 8.42 -3.16
C ARG A 110 -11.00 7.49 -3.79
N GLU A 111 -11.35 7.71 -5.06
CA GLU A 111 -12.30 6.86 -5.80
C GLU A 111 -11.78 5.43 -5.96
N ALA A 112 -10.51 5.26 -6.32
CA ALA A 112 -9.88 3.95 -6.44
C ALA A 112 -9.90 3.19 -5.10
N PHE A 113 -9.69 3.89 -3.99
CA PHE A 113 -9.77 3.28 -2.66
C PHE A 113 -11.21 2.90 -2.28
N GLN A 114 -12.21 3.72 -2.60
CA GLN A 114 -13.62 3.35 -2.41
C GLN A 114 -14.05 2.18 -3.28
N ALA A 115 -13.57 2.11 -4.53
CA ALA A 115 -13.79 0.96 -5.41
C ALA A 115 -13.14 -0.32 -4.84
N LEU A 116 -11.94 -0.22 -4.26
CA LEU A 116 -11.29 -1.33 -3.58
C LEU A 116 -12.17 -1.86 -2.44
N ILE A 117 -12.65 -1.00 -1.54
CA ILE A 117 -13.53 -1.41 -0.42
C ILE A 117 -14.75 -2.15 -0.98
N ARG A 118 -15.47 -1.55 -1.94
CA ARG A 118 -16.64 -2.17 -2.59
C ARG A 118 -16.35 -3.52 -3.26
N SER A 119 -15.12 -3.77 -3.67
CA SER A 119 -14.73 -5.03 -4.33
C SER A 119 -14.39 -6.17 -3.36
N VAL A 120 -14.29 -5.87 -2.05
CA VAL A 120 -13.89 -6.83 -1.02
C VAL A 120 -14.85 -6.94 0.17
N THR A 121 -15.79 -5.99 0.30
CA THR A 121 -17.01 -6.10 1.13
C THR A 121 -18.15 -6.66 0.30
#